data_AF-A0A930DGT0-F1
#
_entry.id   AF-A0A930DGT0-F1
#
_cell.length_a   1.000
_cell.length_b   1.000
_cell.length_c   1.000
_cell.angle_alpha   90.00
_cell.angle_beta   90.00
_cell.angle_gamma   90.00
#
_symmetry.space_group_name_H-M   'P 1'
#
loop_
_entity.id
_entity.type
_entity.pdbx_description
1 polymer ?
#
loop_
_entity_poly.entity_id
_entity_poly.type
_entity_poly.pdbx_seq_one_letter_code
_entity_poly.pdbx_strand_id
1 'polypeptide(L)' 'FQPVIIATKLDKLKRSQVAKCVKIVREGLGLPKNGVLIPFSSQTKQGREEVYEFIENLLAEEQV' A
#
# COMPACT_ATOMS: atom_id res chain seq x y z
N PHE A 1 13.55 -11.09 3.74
CA PHE A 1 12.10 -11.03 3.48
C PHE A 1 11.71 -9.57 3.39
N GLN A 2 11.08 -9.14 2.30
CA GLN A 2 10.68 -7.75 2.08
C GLN A 2 9.15 -7.69 1.98
N PRO A 3 8.44 -7.36 3.07
CA PRO A 3 6.98 -7.39 3.09
C PRO A 3 6.39 -6.24 2.28
N VAL A 4 5.28 -6.55 1.60
CA VAL A 4 4.41 -5.58 0.93
C VAL A 4 3.17 -5.43 1.79
N ILE A 5 2.87 -4.20 2.20
CA ILE A 5 1.77 -3.93 3.13
C ILE A 5 0.63 -3.23 2.38
N ILE A 6 -0.54 -3.87 2.38
CA ILE A 6 -1.77 -3.30 1.83
C ILE A 6 -2.64 -2.79 2.98
N ALA A 7 -2.73 -1.47 3.11
CA ALA A 7 -3.53 -0.81 4.15
C ALA A 7 -4.99 -0.67 3.68
N THR A 8 -5.80 -1.68 3.97
CA THR A 8 -7.21 -1.75 3.52
C THR A 8 -8.16 -0.79 4.27
N LYS A 9 -9.40 -0.66 3.78
CA LYS A 9 -10.48 0.21 4.32
C LYS A 9 -10.18 1.71 4.26
N LEU A 10 -9.50 2.17 3.21
CA LEU A 10 -9.23 3.59 2.96
C LEU A 10 -10.50 4.46 2.94
N ASP A 11 -11.66 3.90 2.56
CA ASP A 11 -12.96 4.56 2.56
C ASP A 11 -13.39 5.12 3.93
N LYS A 12 -12.81 4.61 5.03
CA LYS A 12 -13.10 5.09 6.39
C LYS A 12 -12.29 6.32 6.78
N LEU A 13 -11.37 6.77 5.94
CA LEU A 13 -10.48 7.89 6.21
C LEU A 13 -10.86 9.09 5.36
N LYS A 14 -10.84 10.28 5.95
CA LYS A 14 -10.86 11.52 5.17
C LYS A 14 -9.57 11.63 4.38
N ARG A 15 -9.60 12.18 3.17
CA ARG A 15 -8.41 12.39 2.32
C ARG A 15 -7.26 13.08 3.07
N SER A 16 -7.59 14.04 3.94
CA SER A 16 -6.60 14.76 4.77
C SER A 16 -5.95 13.91 5.87
N GLN A 17 -6.57 12.81 6.29
CA GLN A 17 -6.06 11.91 7.33
C GLN A 17 -5.17 10.80 6.77
N VAL A 18 -5.25 10.53 5.46
CA VAL A 18 -4.53 9.42 4.81
C VAL A 18 -3.02 9.52 5.06
N ALA A 19 -2.41 10.67 4.81
CA ALA A 19 -0.97 10.86 5.00
C ALA A 19 -0.53 10.60 6.46
N LYS A 20 -1.32 11.04 7.44
CA LYS A 20 -1.05 10.81 8.87
C LYS A 20 -1.13 9.33 9.20
N CYS A 21 -2.18 8.63 8.77
CA CYS A 21 -2.37 7.20 9.02
C CYS A 21 -1.29 6.36 8.34
N VAL A 22 -0.92 6.69 7.10
CA VAL A 22 0.20 6.05 6.38
C VAL A 22 1.50 6.15 7.18
N LYS A 23 1.80 7.33 7.74
CA LYS A 23 2.98 7.53 8.58
C LYS A 23 2.93 6.68 9.85
N ILE A 24 1.79 6.67 10.55
CA ILE A 24 1.60 5.87 11.77
C ILE A 24 1.78 4.37 11.50
N VAL A 25 1.21 3.85 10.41
CA VAL A 25 1.34 2.44 10.04
C VAL A 25 2.80 2.12 9.69
N ARG A 26 3.49 3.01 8.98
CA ARG A 26 4.91 2.84 8.64
C ARG A 26 5.80 2.76 9.88
N GLU A 27 5.60 3.69 10.82
CA GLU A 27 6.34 3.74 12.08
C GLU A 27 6.00 2.55 13.00
N GLY A 28 4.70 2.24 13.15
CA GLY A 28 4.23 1.15 14.02
C GLY A 28 4.66 -0.24 13.55
N LEU A 29 4.81 -0.44 12.24
CA LEU A 29 5.32 -1.70 11.67
C LEU A 29 6.84 -1.71 11.50
N GLY A 30 7.55 -0.62 11.82
CA GLY A 30 9.00 -0.52 11.62
C GLY A 30 9.42 -0.69 10.17
N LEU A 31 8.56 -0.29 9.22
CA LEU A 31 8.81 -0.49 7.80
C LEU A 31 10.02 0.33 7.35
N PRO A 32 10.98 -0.27 6.61
CA PRO A 32 12.09 0.49 6.03
C PRO A 32 11.57 1.56 5.08
N LYS A 33 12.38 2.57 4.79
CA LYS A 33 12.02 3.65 3.84
C LYS A 33 11.62 3.09 2.46
N ASN A 34 12.19 1.95 2.10
CA ASN A 34 11.97 1.26 0.83
C ASN A 34 10.81 0.25 0.92
N GLY A 35 10.18 0.13 2.10
CA GLY A 35 9.04 -0.75 2.32
C GLY A 35 7.80 -0.22 1.60
N VAL A 36 7.17 -1.10 0.84
CA VAL A 36 5.98 -0.80 0.05
C VAL A 36 4.76 -0.80 0.95
N LEU A 37 4.04 0.32 0.97
CA LEU A 37 2.78 0.49 1.69
C LEU A 37 1.76 1.11 0.73
N ILE A 38 0.74 0.34 0.37
CA ILE A 38 -0.29 0.77 -0.58
C ILE A 38 -1.64 0.87 0.15
N PRO A 39 -2.22 2.08 0.28
CA PRO A 39 -3.56 2.25 0.83
C PRO A 39 -4.62 1.80 -0.17
N PHE A 40 -5.57 0.97 0.28
CA PHE A 40 -6.58 0.34 -0.57
C PHE A 40 -7.99 0.41 0.04
N SER A 41 -9.02 0.51 -0.80
CA SER A 41 -10.42 0.27 -0.40
C SER A 41 -11.12 -0.64 -1.37
N SER A 42 -11.67 -1.75 -0.85
CA SER A 42 -12.53 -2.65 -1.61
C SER A 42 -13.86 -2.00 -2.01
N GLN A 43 -14.33 -0.99 -1.26
CA GLN A 43 -15.62 -0.35 -1.51
C GLN A 43 -15.54 0.68 -2.64
N THR A 44 -14.54 1.58 -2.57
CA THR A 44 -14.37 2.63 -3.59
C THR A 44 -13.46 2.18 -4.74
N LYS A 45 -12.88 0.97 -4.65
CA LYS A 45 -11.86 0.44 -5.57
C LYS A 45 -10.61 1.32 -5.69
N GLN A 46 -10.40 2.25 -4.76
CA GLN A 46 -9.21 3.09 -4.71
C GLN A 46 -7.98 2.25 -4.33
N GLY A 47 -6.84 2.56 -4.95
CA GLY A 47 -5.60 1.80 -4.79
C GLY A 47 -5.61 0.45 -5.53
N ARG A 48 -6.66 0.14 -6.29
CA ARG A 48 -6.74 -1.10 -7.08
C ARG A 48 -5.64 -1.13 -8.15
N GLU A 49 -5.58 -0.09 -8.98
CA GLU A 49 -4.59 0.00 -10.07
C GLU A 49 -3.16 -0.08 -9.55
N GLU A 50 -2.82 0.67 -8.49
CA GLU A 50 -1.50 0.60 -7.84
C GLU A 50 -1.15 -0.82 -7.37
N VAL A 51 -2.11 -1.57 -6.80
CA VAL A 51 -1.88 -2.96 -6.39
C VAL A 51 -1.66 -3.87 -7.60
N TYR A 52 -2.45 -3.72 -8.67
CA TYR A 52 -2.26 -4.52 -9.89
C TYR A 52 -0.93 -4.22 -10.57
N GLU A 53 -0.61 -2.94 -10.76
CA GLU A 53 0.67 -2.50 -11.34
C GLU A 53 1.85 -2.99 -10.50
N PHE A 54 1.73 -2.94 -9.17
CA PHE A 54 2.76 -3.48 -8.29
C PHE A 54 2.95 -5.00 -8.46
N ILE A 55 1.86 -5.76 -8.59
CA ILE A 55 1.92 -7.22 -8.81
C ILE A 55 2.49 -7.52 -10.20
N GLU A 56 2.06 -6.80 -11.24
CA GLU A 56 2.55 -6.97 -12.61
C GLU A 56 4.05 -6.70 -12.71
N ASN A 57 4.53 -5.62 -12.10
CA ASN A 57 5.96 -5.32 -12.03
C ASN A 57 6.74 -6.40 -11.29
N LEU A 58 6.21 -6.90 -10.17
CA LEU A 58 6.85 -7.97 -9.40
C LEU A 58 6.97 -9.27 -10.22
N LEU A 59 5.92 -9.62 -10.98
CA LEU A 59 5.92 -10.79 -11.86
C LEU A 59 6.83 -10.62 -13.07
N ALA A 60 6.94 -9.40 -13.61
CA ALA A 60 7.82 -9.10 -14.73
C ALA A 60 9.31 -9.19 -14.34
N GLU A 61 9.66 -8.77 -13.11
CA GLU A 61 11.02 -8.89 -12.58
C GLU A 61 11.45 -10.36 -12.36
N GLU A 62 10.52 -11.28 -12.09
CA GLU A 62 10.81 -12.72 -11.95
C GLU A 62 11.09 -13.45 -13.29
N GLN A 63 10.86 -12.81 -14.43
CA GLN A 63 11.04 -13.41 -15.77
C GLN A 63 12.40 -13.09 -16.42
N VAL A 64 13.37 -12.51 -15.66
CA VAL A 64 14.71 -12.15 -16.14
C VAL A 64 15.80 -12.99 -15.47
#